data_AF-A0A968Q1K2-F1
#
_entry.id   AF-A0A968Q1K2-F1
#
_cell.length_a   1.000
_cell.length_b   1.000
_cell.length_c   1.000
_cell.angle_alpha   90.00
_cell.angle_beta   90.00
_cell.angle_gamma   90.00
#
_symmetry.space_group_name_H-M   'P 1'
#
loop_
_entity.id
_entity.type
_entity.pdbx_description
1 polymer ?
#
loop_
_entity_poly.entity_id
_entity_poly.type
_entity_poly.pdbx_seq_one_letter_code
_entity_poly.pdbx_strand_id
1 'polypeptide(L)'
;MPREPRKPDEYIVHLMLEGNHVANLRFNTIEEVKSWYASKFKPKAEDDEMLLMPMKVDNEILFVRPKRINAIHVEPIFSSSVEMFDLPILANLIGNWHTSIPH
;
A
#
# COMPACT_ATOMS: atom_id res chain seq x y z
N MET A 1 28.43 1.63 15.18
CA MET A 1 27.49 2.74 15.36
C MET A 1 26.09 2.20 15.12
N PRO A 2 25.11 2.40 16.03
CA PRO A 2 23.72 2.08 15.72
C PRO A 2 23.32 2.91 14.50
N ARG A 3 22.83 2.26 13.44
CA ARG A 3 22.20 3.00 12.35
C ARG A 3 20.89 3.54 12.89
N GLU A 4 20.61 4.82 12.68
CA GLU A 4 19.28 5.35 12.98
C GLU A 4 18.22 4.52 12.25
N PRO A 5 17.06 4.24 12.89
CA PRO A 5 15.97 3.56 12.22
C PRO A 5 15.60 4.32 10.96
N ARG A 6 15.52 3.60 9.83
CA ARG A 6 15.10 4.18 8.56
C ARG A 6 13.73 4.84 8.75
N LYS A 7 13.52 6.02 8.15
CA LYS A 7 12.20 6.66 8.08
C LYS A 7 11.29 5.85 7.14
N PRO A 8 10.06 5.47 7.55
CA PRO A 8 9.08 4.85 6.66
C PRO A 8 8.65 5.80 5.55
N ASP A 9 8.35 5.23 4.38
CA ASP A 9 7.83 5.98 3.23
C ASP A 9 6.31 6.14 3.32
N GLU A 10 5.62 5.13 3.85
CA GLU A 10 4.18 5.13 4.13
C GLU A 10 3.83 4.27 5.35
N TYR A 11 2.57 4.31 5.76
CA TYR A 11 1.96 3.39 6.71
C TYR A 11 0.71 2.75 6.10
N ILE A 12 0.57 1.43 6.27
CA ILE A 12 -0.68 0.72 5.96
C ILE A 12 -1.42 0.46 7.26
N VAL A 13 -2.70 0.80 7.27
CA VAL A 13 -3.64 0.46 8.33
C VAL A 13 -4.54 -0.67 7.81
N HIS A 14 -4.37 -1.85 8.40
CA HIS A 14 -5.17 -3.04 8.14
C HIS A 14 -6.39 -3.03 9.04
N LEU A 15 -7.58 -2.92 8.46
CA LEU A 15 -8.86 -3.07 9.14
C LEU A 15 -9.31 -4.52 9.00
N MET A 16 -9.25 -5.27 10.09
CA MET A 16 -9.69 -6.67 10.13
C MET A 16 -11.18 -6.69 10.42
N LEU A 17 -11.98 -7.06 9.43
CA LEU A 17 -13.44 -7.05 9.50
C LEU A 17 -13.96 -8.43 9.92
N GLU A 18 -15.16 -8.46 10.49
CA GLU A 18 -15.93 -9.71 10.63
C GLU A 18 -15.98 -10.46 9.29
N GLY A 19 -15.89 -11.79 9.34
CA GLY A 19 -15.81 -12.63 8.14
C GLY A 19 -14.40 -12.75 7.54
N ASN A 20 -13.36 -12.35 8.28
CA ASN A 20 -11.94 -12.49 7.88
C ASN A 20 -11.57 -11.67 6.63
N HIS A 21 -12.31 -10.61 6.35
CA HIS A 21 -11.94 -9.64 5.32
C HIS A 21 -10.93 -8.63 5.88
N VAL A 22 -10.01 -8.17 5.04
CA VAL A 22 -9.06 -7.12 5.38
C VAL A 22 -9.20 -5.98 4.38
N ALA A 23 -9.41 -4.77 4.90
CA ALA A 23 -9.40 -3.55 4.12
C ALA A 23 -8.19 -2.70 4.50
N ASN A 24 -7.54 -2.07 3.53
CA ASN A 24 -6.28 -1.36 3.73
C ASN A 24 -6.47 0.13 3.49
N LEU A 25 -6.05 0.94 4.47
CA LEU A 25 -5.91 2.39 4.32
C LEU A 25 -4.43 2.74 4.24
N ARG A 26 -4.10 3.81 3.53
CA ARG A 26 -2.71 4.29 3.37
C ARG A 26 -2.57 5.70 3.91
N PHE A 27 -1.53 5.92 4.69
CA PHE A 27 -1.17 7.22 5.26
C PHE A 27 0.32 7.50 5.01
N ASN A 28 0.69 8.78 4.92
CA ASN A 28 2.09 9.15 4.68
C ASN A 28 2.90 9.18 5.99
N THR A 29 2.24 9.41 7.12
CA THR A 29 2.89 9.52 8.44
C THR A 29 2.11 8.78 9.53
N ILE A 30 2.79 8.41 10.62
CA ILE A 30 2.13 7.79 11.77
C ILE A 30 1.27 8.81 12.54
N GLU A 31 1.62 10.09 12.49
CA GLU A 31 0.85 11.19 13.07
C GLU A 31 -0.52 11.32 12.40
N GLU A 32 -0.59 11.17 11.07
CA GLU A 32 -1.87 11.13 10.34
C GLU A 32 -2.74 9.94 10.79
N VAL A 33 -2.15 8.74 10.96
CA VAL A 33 -2.87 7.57 11.46
C VAL A 33 -3.44 7.83 12.85
N LYS A 34 -2.62 8.35 13.77
CA LYS A 34 -3.04 8.68 15.15
C LYS A 34 -4.17 9.72 15.16
N SER A 35 -4.04 10.76 14.34
CA SER A 35 -5.05 11.82 14.23
C SER A 35 -6.37 11.29 13.67
N TRP A 36 -6.33 10.51 12.60
CA TRP A 36 -7.51 9.86 12.03
C TRP A 36 -8.19 8.94 13.04
N TYR A 37 -7.43 8.07 13.71
CA TYR A 37 -7.99 7.16 14.71
C TYR A 37 -8.67 7.93 15.85
N ALA A 38 -7.99 8.91 16.44
CA ALA A 38 -8.51 9.65 17.59
C ALA A 38 -9.73 10.53 17.24
N SER A 39 -9.74 11.15 16.05
CA SER A 39 -10.75 12.16 15.69
C SER A 39 -11.92 11.62 14.88
N LYS A 40 -11.73 10.53 14.12
CA LYS A 40 -12.76 9.99 13.21
C LYS A 40 -13.25 8.62 13.66
N PHE A 41 -12.34 7.71 13.99
CA PHE A 41 -12.68 6.31 14.25
C PHE A 41 -13.13 6.07 15.69
N LYS A 42 -12.25 6.36 16.67
CA LYS A 42 -12.45 6.08 18.10
C LYS A 42 -13.78 6.61 18.65
N PRO A 43 -14.24 7.83 18.31
CA PRO A 43 -15.52 8.35 18.81
C PRO A 43 -16.74 7.55 18.34
N LYS A 44 -16.58 6.77 17.26
CA LYS A 44 -17.63 6.01 16.57
C LYS A 44 -17.40 4.50 16.64
N ALA A 45 -16.48 4.02 17.48
CA ALA A 45 -16.05 2.62 17.48
C ALA A 45 -17.20 1.64 17.73
N GLU A 46 -18.23 2.06 18.47
CA GLU A 46 -19.43 1.25 18.79
C GLU A 46 -20.60 1.48 17.82
N ASP A 47 -20.44 2.37 16.82
CA ASP A 47 -21.50 2.70 15.89
C ASP A 47 -21.70 1.56 14.87
N ASP A 48 -22.97 1.26 14.58
CA ASP A 48 -23.37 0.32 13.52
C ASP A 48 -23.70 1.05 12.20
N GLU A 49 -23.57 2.38 12.18
CA GLU A 49 -23.72 3.21 10.98
C GLU A 49 -22.50 3.12 10.07
N MET A 50 -22.70 3.35 8.78
CA MET A 50 -21.62 3.36 7.79
C MET A 50 -20.73 4.59 7.95
N LEU A 51 -19.43 4.36 8.14
CA LEU A 51 -18.40 5.39 8.20
C LEU A 51 -17.53 5.33 6.94
N LEU A 52 -17.40 6.48 6.26
CA LEU A 52 -16.50 6.63 5.11
C LEU A 52 -15.03 6.58 5.56
N MET A 53 -14.26 5.71 4.91
CA MET A 53 -12.82 5.55 5.15
C MET A 53 -11.98 6.42 4.21
N PRO A 54 -10.82 6.94 4.68
CA PRO A 54 -9.94 7.79 3.86
C PRO A 54 -9.13 6.94 2.86
N MET A 55 -9.69 6.71 1.69
CA MET A 55 -9.01 6.02 0.58
C MET A 55 -8.04 6.97 -0.13
N LYS A 56 -6.83 6.49 -0.44
CA LYS A 56 -5.81 7.26 -1.17
C LYS A 56 -5.94 7.13 -2.71
N VAL A 57 -6.71 6.15 -3.17
CA VAL A 57 -6.90 5.85 -4.60
C VAL A 57 -8.07 6.67 -5.14
N ASP A 58 -7.85 7.37 -6.25
CA ASP A 58 -8.91 8.11 -6.94
C ASP A 58 -9.99 7.14 -7.46
N ASN A 59 -11.26 7.54 -7.32
CA ASN A 59 -12.45 6.75 -7.70
C ASN A 59 -12.73 5.50 -6.84
N GLU A 60 -12.05 5.33 -5.71
CA GLU A 60 -12.38 4.29 -4.73
C GLU A 60 -13.07 4.91 -3.50
N ILE A 61 -14.15 4.28 -3.05
CA ILE A 61 -14.83 4.63 -1.80
C ILE A 61 -15.01 3.37 -0.96
N LEU A 62 -14.73 3.49 0.34
CA LEU A 62 -14.91 2.41 1.29
C LEU A 62 -15.77 2.90 2.45
N PHE A 63 -16.88 2.22 2.69
CA PHE A 63 -17.69 2.38 3.90
C PHE A 63 -17.54 1.14 4.77
N VAL A 64 -17.33 1.35 6.07
CA VAL A 64 -17.27 0.28 7.06
C VAL A 64 -18.21 0.59 8.21
N ARG A 65 -18.74 -0.44 8.86
CA ARG A 65 -19.36 -0.30 10.17
C ARG A 65 -18.27 -0.42 11.23
N PRO A 66 -17.95 0.64 11.99
CA PRO A 66 -16.86 0.59 12.98
C PRO A 66 -16.98 -0.59 13.96
N LYS A 67 -18.21 -0.88 14.42
CA LYS A 67 -18.51 -1.99 15.33
C LYS A 67 -18.14 -3.38 14.78
N ARG A 68 -17.93 -3.52 13.46
CA ARG A 68 -17.60 -4.78 12.78
C ARG A 68 -16.10 -4.93 12.46
N ILE A 69 -15.27 -4.03 13.00
CA ILE A 69 -13.82 -4.13 12.92
C ILE A 69 -13.32 -4.82 14.18
N ASN A 70 -12.78 -6.02 14.00
CA ASN A 70 -12.27 -6.86 15.06
C ASN A 70 -10.91 -6.39 15.56
N ALA A 71 -10.10 -5.82 14.67
CA ALA A 71 -8.78 -5.31 14.99
C ALA A 71 -8.29 -4.30 13.96
N ILE A 72 -7.38 -3.43 14.40
CA ILE A 72 -6.65 -2.48 13.56
C ILE A 72 -5.16 -2.75 13.76
N HIS A 73 -4.45 -3.08 12.69
CA HIS A 73 -3.00 -3.25 12.68
C HIS A 73 -2.36 -2.17 11.81
N VAL A 74 -1.30 -1.53 12.31
CA VAL A 74 -0.60 -0.45 11.60
C VAL A 74 0.85 -0.86 11.42
N GLU A 75 1.32 -0.85 10.17
CA GLU A 75 2.70 -1.20 9.86
C GLU A 75 3.40 -0.16 8.97
N PRO A 76 4.71 0.08 9.16
CA PRO A 76 5.49 0.94 8.29
C PRO A 76 5.85 0.24 6.98
N ILE A 77 5.78 0.97 5.87
CA ILE A 77 6.24 0.53 4.56
C ILE A 77 7.51 1.28 4.20
N PHE A 78 8.53 0.51 3.81
CA PHE A 78 9.80 1.01 3.30
C PHE A 78 9.92 0.62 1.84
N SER A 79 9.74 1.57 0.93
CA SER A 79 10.02 1.38 -0.48
C SER A 79 11.51 1.12 -0.67
N SER A 80 11.88 -0.06 -1.17
CA SER A 80 13.24 -0.26 -1.65
C SER A 80 13.30 0.20 -3.10
N SER A 81 14.39 0.86 -3.50
CA SER A 81 14.68 1.15 -4.91
C SER A 81 15.01 -0.15 -5.64
N VAL A 82 14.01 -0.99 -5.87
CA VAL A 82 14.05 -1.88 -7.03
C VAL A 82 13.14 -1.20 -8.04
N GLU A 83 13.69 -0.24 -8.78
CA GLU A 83 13.23 -0.06 -10.16
C GLU A 83 13.37 -1.46 -10.77
N MET A 84 12.25 -2.18 -10.89
CA MET A 84 12.19 -3.30 -11.82
C MET A 84 12.32 -2.63 -13.18
N PHE A 85 13.56 -2.41 -13.59
CA PHE A 85 13.91 -2.01 -14.92
C PHE A 85 13.40 -3.17 -15.76
N ASP A 86 12.19 -3.05 -16.27
CA ASP A 86 11.74 -3.81 -17.42
C ASP A 86 12.75 -3.47 -18.51
N LEU A 87 13.81 -4.28 -18.58
CA LEU A 87 14.66 -4.31 -19.74
C LEU A 87 13.71 -4.60 -20.90
N PRO A 88 13.53 -3.69 -21.88
CA PRO A 88 12.98 -4.13 -23.14
C PRO A 88 13.93 -5.21 -23.62
N ILE A 89 13.39 -6.42 -23.69
CA ILE A 89 14.02 -7.63 -24.20
C ILE A 89 14.98 -7.22 -25.31
N LEU A 90 16.25 -7.59 -25.16
CA LEU A 90 17.28 -7.52 -26.18
C LEU A 90 16.88 -8.42 -27.38
N ALA A 91 15.83 -8.07 -28.09
CA ALA A 91 15.31 -8.78 -29.24
C ALA A 91 16.01 -8.37 -30.55
N ASN A 92 16.93 -7.39 -30.52
CA ASN A 92 17.54 -6.83 -31.73
C ASN A 92 19.07 -6.99 -31.82
N LEU A 93 19.71 -7.85 -31.03
CA LEU A 93 21.18 -8.04 -31.11
C LEU A 93 21.66 -9.45 -31.47
N ILE A 94 20.77 -10.32 -31.97
CA ILE A 94 21.16 -11.66 -32.45
C ILE A 94 20.36 -12.00 -33.71
N GLY A 95 20.70 -11.38 -34.83
CA GLY A 95 19.99 -11.62 -36.08
C GLY A 95 20.61 -10.90 -37.26
N ASN A 96 21.87 -11.21 -37.59
CA ASN A 96 22.42 -11.07 -38.93
C ASN A 96 23.79 -11.77 -39.02
N TRP A 97 23.75 -13.11 -39.09
CA TRP A 97 24.86 -13.91 -39.62
C TRP A 97 24.31 -14.80 -40.73
N HIS A 98 24.06 -14.21 -41.89
CA HIS A 98 24.05 -14.91 -43.16
C HIS A 98 24.24 -13.87 -44.27
N THR A 99 25.42 -13.92 -44.91
CA THR A 99 25.63 -13.98 -46.36
C THR A 99 26.99 -13.36 -46.70
N SER A 100 27.97 -14.20 -47.04
CA SER A 100 28.90 -13.98 -48.16
C SER A 100 30.03 -15.03 -48.13
N ILE A 101 29.88 -16.12 -48.89
CA ILE A 101 31.02 -16.86 -49.43
C ILE A 101 31.17 -16.37 -50.87
N PRO A 102 32.29 -15.74 -51.27
CA PRO A 102 32.55 -15.45 -52.67
C PRO A 102 33.30 -16.62 -53.33
N HIS A 103 32.79 -16.98 -54.51
CA HIS A 103 33.34 -17.75 -55.65
C HIS A 103 34.40 -18.84 -55.42
#